data_AF-A0A7Y0SIZ6-F1
#
_entry.id   AF-A0A7Y0SIZ6-F1
#
_cell.length_a   1.000
_cell.length_b   1.000
_cell.length_c   1.000
_cell.angle_alpha   90.00
_cell.angle_beta   90.00
_cell.angle_gamma   90.00
#
_symmetry.space_group_name_H-M   'P 1'
#
loop_
_entity.id
_entity.type
_entity.pdbx_description
1 polymer ?
#
loop_
_entity_poly.entity_id
_entity_poly.type
_entity_poly.pdbx_seq_one_letter_code
_entity_poly.pdbx_strand_id
1 'polypeptide(L)'
;LDTSSEIGDSHTNCEKVQDPYSLRCQPQVMGACLQQIRNAAEVLQVEANSVSDNPLVFAEDGDIISGGNFHAEPVAMAADNL
;
A
#
# COMPACT_ATOMS: atom_id res chain seq x y z
N LEU A 1 6.48 40.76 0.78
CA LEU A 1 5.95 39.62 1.55
C LEU A 1 6.93 39.43 2.69
N ASP A 2 6.43 39.40 3.91
CA ASP A 2 7.27 39.20 5.09
C ASP A 2 7.96 37.84 5.00
N THR A 3 9.26 37.79 5.28
CA THR A 3 10.10 36.61 5.01
C THR A 3 10.26 35.69 6.21
N SER A 4 9.82 36.11 7.40
CA SER A 4 9.82 35.28 8.60
C SER A 4 8.42 34.73 8.90
N SER A 5 8.38 33.61 9.60
CA SER A 5 7.14 33.05 10.16
C SER A 5 7.19 33.14 11.67
N GLU A 6 6.03 33.39 12.30
CA GLU A 6 5.91 33.44 13.76
C GLU A 6 6.44 32.16 14.44
N ILE A 7 6.31 31.00 13.78
CA ILE A 7 6.86 29.72 14.26
C ILE A 7 8.39 29.79 14.30
N GLY A 8 9.03 30.23 13.21
CA GLY A 8 10.49 30.38 13.17
C GLY A 8 11.00 31.35 14.24
N ASP A 9 10.30 32.47 14.42
CA ASP A 9 10.67 33.51 15.40
C ASP A 9 10.52 33.00 16.84
N SER A 10 9.48 32.21 17.15
CA SER A 10 9.27 31.60 18.47
C SER A 10 10.36 30.58 18.87
N HIS A 11 11.13 30.09 17.89
CA HIS A 11 12.19 29.09 18.09
C HIS A 11 13.62 29.65 18.09
N THR A 12 13.79 30.98 18.03
CA THR A 12 15.12 31.65 17.99
C THR A 12 16.04 31.29 19.16
N ASN A 13 15.49 31.03 20.35
CA ASN A 13 16.24 30.60 21.55
C ASN A 13 15.81 29.20 22.03
N CYS A 14 15.48 28.30 21.11
CA CYS A 14 15.03 26.95 21.46
C CYS A 14 16.21 26.01 21.75
N GLU A 15 16.24 25.39 22.93
CA GLU A 15 17.25 24.37 23.29
C GLU A 15 17.05 23.02 22.56
N LYS A 16 15.91 22.83 21.87
CA LYS A 16 15.63 21.58 21.16
C LYS A 16 16.46 21.48 19.89
N VAL A 17 17.25 20.41 19.81
CA VAL A 17 18.16 20.15 18.68
C VAL A 17 17.48 19.41 17.53
N GLN A 18 16.30 18.82 17.76
CA GLN A 18 15.64 17.98 16.77
C GLN A 18 14.16 18.34 16.61
N ASP A 19 13.70 18.27 15.36
CA ASP A 19 12.31 18.42 15.00
C ASP A 19 11.43 17.30 15.58
N PRO A 20 10.12 17.57 15.81
CA PRO A 20 9.16 16.56 16.23
C PRO A 20 9.07 15.45 15.19
N TYR A 21 8.75 14.24 15.66
CA TYR A 21 8.72 13.05 14.81
C TYR A 21 7.67 13.14 13.70
N SER A 22 6.55 13.83 13.94
CA SER A 22 5.52 14.07 12.92
C SER A 22 6.05 14.81 11.68
N LEU A 23 7.13 15.57 11.82
CA LEU A 23 7.82 16.23 10.71
C LEU A 23 9.02 15.41 10.25
N ARG A 24 9.95 15.11 11.16
CA ARG A 24 11.24 14.51 10.82
C ARG A 24 11.15 13.06 10.37
N CYS A 25 10.22 12.31 10.93
CA CYS A 25 10.04 10.89 10.61
C CYS A 25 8.96 10.67 9.54
N GLN A 26 8.40 11.75 8.98
CA GLN A 26 7.35 11.65 7.95
C GLN A 26 7.80 10.78 6.76
N PRO A 27 9.00 10.94 6.18
CA PRO A 27 9.41 10.10 5.05
C PRO A 27 9.48 8.61 5.38
N GLN A 28 9.90 8.26 6.60
CA GLN A 28 10.02 6.87 7.05
C GLN A 28 8.64 6.24 7.25
N VAL A 29 7.71 6.96 7.88
CA VAL A 29 6.33 6.49 8.08
C VAL A 29 5.60 6.40 6.74
N MET A 30 5.60 7.48 5.96
CA MET A 30 4.89 7.53 4.68
C MET A 30 5.52 6.59 3.65
N GLY A 31 6.83 6.35 3.70
CA GLY A 31 7.51 5.37 2.86
C GLY A 31 7.01 3.95 3.10
N ALA A 32 6.80 3.55 4.37
CA ALA A 32 6.21 2.26 4.71
C ALA A 32 4.75 2.17 4.22
N CYS A 33 3.94 3.22 4.42
CA CYS A 33 2.56 3.27 3.91
C CYS A 33 2.50 3.21 2.37
N LEU A 34 3.42 3.85 1.66
CA LEU A 34 3.47 3.78 0.20
C LEU A 34 3.85 2.38 -0.29
N GLN A 35 4.75 1.69 0.41
CA GLN A 35 5.11 0.31 0.10
C GLN A 35 3.89 -0.63 0.29
N GLN A 36 3.28 -0.54 1.48
CA GLN A 36 1.85 -0.70 1.75
C GLN A 36 0.90 -0.86 0.56
N ILE A 37 0.55 0.33 0.07
CA ILE A 37 -0.39 0.60 -1.02
C ILE A 37 0.07 -0.04 -2.32
N ARG A 38 1.37 0.02 -2.65
CA ARG A 38 1.90 -0.56 -3.89
C ARG A 38 1.77 -2.07 -3.92
N ASN A 39 2.03 -2.73 -2.80
CA ASN A 39 1.87 -4.18 -2.70
C ASN A 39 0.40 -4.60 -2.90
N ALA A 40 -0.54 -3.93 -2.25
CA ALA A 40 -1.95 -4.26 -2.46
C ALA A 40 -2.42 -3.94 -3.88
N ALA A 41 -1.95 -2.85 -4.48
CA ALA A 41 -2.25 -2.53 -5.88
C ALA A 41 -1.77 -3.64 -6.82
N GLU A 42 -0.57 -4.18 -6.60
CA GLU A 42 -0.04 -5.32 -7.36
C GLU A 42 -0.91 -6.57 -7.20
N VAL A 43 -1.25 -6.94 -5.95
CA VAL A 43 -2.13 -8.09 -5.68
C VAL A 43 -3.48 -7.94 -6.35
N LEU A 44 -4.14 -6.79 -6.18
CA LEU A 44 -5.44 -6.51 -6.78
C LEU A 44 -5.37 -6.51 -8.31
N GLN A 45 -4.28 -6.01 -8.89
CA GLN A 45 -4.09 -6.02 -10.33
C GLN A 45 -3.94 -7.45 -10.87
N VAL A 46 -3.20 -8.32 -10.19
CA VAL A 46 -3.08 -9.75 -10.58
C VAL A 46 -4.45 -10.43 -10.49
N GLU A 47 -5.13 -10.30 -9.35
CA GLU A 47 -6.40 -10.98 -9.11
C GLU A 47 -7.50 -10.51 -10.05
N ALA A 48 -7.57 -9.20 -10.34
CA ALA A 48 -8.53 -8.63 -11.30
C ALA A 48 -8.33 -9.13 -12.74
N ASN A 49 -7.13 -9.62 -13.08
CA ASN A 49 -6.81 -10.20 -14.39
C ASN A 49 -6.69 -11.74 -14.35
N SER A 50 -6.98 -12.36 -13.20
CA SER A 50 -6.95 -13.81 -13.03
C SER A 50 -8.28 -14.46 -13.46
N VAL A 51 -8.27 -15.79 -13.62
CA VAL A 51 -9.51 -16.56 -13.80
C VAL A 51 -9.92 -17.13 -12.45
N SER A 52 -10.88 -16.47 -11.80
CA SER A 52 -11.45 -16.88 -10.51
C SER A 52 -12.56 -17.92 -10.62
N ASP A 53 -12.81 -18.47 -11.81
CA ASP A 53 -13.89 -19.43 -12.06
C ASP A 53 -13.44 -20.87 -11.78
N ASN A 54 -14.41 -21.78 -11.67
CA ASN A 54 -14.17 -23.22 -11.52
C ASN A 54 -15.36 -24.05 -12.07
N PRO A 55 -15.12 -25.06 -12.93
CA PRO A 55 -13.81 -25.58 -13.36
C PRO A 55 -13.18 -24.77 -14.51
N LEU A 56 -11.87 -24.89 -14.67
CA LEU A 56 -11.18 -24.38 -15.85
C LEU A 56 -11.36 -25.35 -17.01
N VAL A 57 -11.69 -24.82 -18.18
CA VAL A 57 -11.93 -25.60 -19.41
C VAL A 57 -10.82 -25.31 -20.41
N PHE A 58 -10.04 -26.34 -20.75
CA PHE A 58 -8.97 -26.28 -21.75
C PHE A 58 -9.45 -26.99 -23.01
N ALA A 59 -10.22 -26.27 -23.82
CA ALA A 59 -10.93 -26.84 -24.97
C ALA A 59 -10.00 -27.44 -26.04
N GLU A 60 -8.80 -26.87 -26.23
CA GLU A 60 -7.80 -27.37 -27.18
C GLU A 60 -7.25 -28.74 -26.76
N ASP A 61 -7.11 -28.96 -25.46
CA ASP A 61 -6.61 -30.22 -24.88
C ASP A 61 -7.74 -31.22 -24.56
N GLY A 62 -9.00 -30.77 -24.60
CA GLY A 62 -10.16 -31.58 -24.20
C GLY A 62 -10.25 -31.78 -22.68
N ASP A 63 -9.57 -30.94 -21.90
CA ASP A 63 -9.38 -31.10 -20.46
C ASP A 63 -10.25 -30.17 -19.63
N ILE A 64 -10.62 -30.65 -18.43
CA ILE A 64 -11.37 -29.90 -17.42
C ILE A 64 -10.65 -30.04 -16.08
N ILE A 65 -10.23 -28.92 -15.50
CA ILE A 65 -9.49 -28.89 -14.24
C ILE A 65 -10.33 -28.22 -13.16
N SER A 66 -10.64 -28.98 -12.10
CA SER A 66 -11.26 -28.45 -10.89
C SER A 66 -10.20 -27.85 -9.96
N GLY A 67 -10.49 -26.70 -9.37
CA GLY A 67 -9.63 -25.98 -8.46
C GLY A 67 -10.41 -25.05 -7.51
N GLY A 68 -9.67 -24.21 -6.79
CA GLY A 68 -10.20 -23.28 -5.81
C GLY A 68 -10.00 -21.81 -6.19
N ASN A 69 -9.89 -21.50 -7.49
CA ASN A 69 -9.52 -20.16 -7.96
C ASN A 69 -10.50 -19.05 -7.54
N PHE A 70 -11.72 -19.41 -7.17
CA PHE A 70 -12.71 -18.49 -6.60
C PHE A 70 -12.34 -18.00 -5.19
N HIS A 71 -11.31 -18.58 -4.55
CA HIS A 71 -10.91 -18.22 -3.21
C HIS A 71 -10.01 -16.97 -3.19
N ALA A 72 -10.62 -15.81 -2.90
CA ALA A 72 -9.96 -14.51 -2.91
C ALA A 72 -9.14 -14.19 -1.64
N GLU A 73 -8.43 -15.17 -1.06
CA GLU A 73 -7.61 -14.95 0.16
C GLU A 73 -6.56 -13.84 -0.04
N PRO A 74 -5.83 -13.78 -1.18
CA PRO A 74 -4.85 -12.71 -1.40
C PRO A 74 -5.48 -11.32 -1.36
N VAL A 75 -6.69 -11.16 -1.91
CA VAL A 75 -7.44 -9.90 -1.87
C VAL A 75 -7.80 -9.51 -0.45
N ALA A 76 -8.30 -10.46 0.35
CA ALA A 76 -8.64 -10.22 1.75
C ALA A 76 -7.41 -9.77 2.54
N MET A 77 -6.29 -10.48 2.41
CA MET A 77 -5.03 -10.10 3.06
C MET A 77 -4.51 -8.73 2.60
N ALA A 78 -4.63 -8.40 1.31
CA ALA A 78 -4.22 -7.09 0.80
C ALA A 78 -5.10 -5.95 1.35
N ALA A 79 -6.39 -6.20 1.52
CA ALA A 79 -7.34 -5.23 2.08
C ALA A 79 -7.13 -5.03 3.58
N ASP A 80 -6.94 -6.09 4.36
CA ASP A 80 -6.73 -6.01 5.81
C ASP A 80 -5.40 -5.32 6.18
N ASN A 81 -4.40 -5.39 5.31
CA ASN A 81 -3.09 -4.78 5.51
C ASN A 81 -3.01 -3.31 5.05
N LEU A 82 -4.10 -2.73 4.53
CA LEU A 82 -4.21 -1.30 4.15
C LEU A 82 -5.08 -0.50 5.12
#